data_AF-A0A535I833-F1
#
_entry.id   AF-A0A535I833-F1
#
_cell.length_a   1.000
_cell.length_b   1.000
_cell.length_c   1.000
_cell.angle_alpha   90.00
_cell.angle_beta   90.00
_cell.angle_gamma   90.00
#
_symmetry.space_group_name_H-M   'P 1'
#
loop_
_entity.id
_entity.type
_entity.pdbx_description
1 polymer ?
#
loop_
_entity_poly.entity_id
_entity_poly.type
_entity_poly.pdbx_seq_one_letter_code
_entity_poly.pdbx_strand_id
1 'polypeptide(L)'
;MRAARGSPLPRFPPPWKSVGSDTGAGMRDAGCVETAPARTNRVALPPPAQDMFTDVRKLEHLDAWRCAQELAYQAYLLTLSPQLSKHFALIDQIRRAALSVPANIAEGYALGTTPQFLRGLKIALGSNTELYSHLAVLARLDLLPTDDVHTVIDLCNRVIAMTIGLIRNLSHRRS
;
A
#
# COMPACT_ATOMS: atom_id res chain seq x y z
N MET A 1 -11.09 30.37 -33.53
CA MET A 1 -10.41 30.38 -32.21
C MET A 1 -10.02 28.95 -31.85
N ARG A 2 -8.74 28.72 -31.53
CA ARG A 2 -8.10 27.38 -31.38
C ARG A 2 -8.48 26.74 -30.04
N ALA A 3 -8.92 25.47 -30.06
CA ALA A 3 -9.03 24.63 -28.88
C ALA A 3 -7.62 24.13 -28.46
N ALA A 4 -7.29 24.32 -27.19
CA ALA A 4 -6.05 23.82 -26.59
C ALA A 4 -6.12 22.30 -26.44
N ARG A 5 -5.23 21.59 -27.14
CA ARG A 5 -5.00 20.15 -26.95
C ARG A 5 -4.17 19.98 -25.68
N GLY A 6 -4.77 19.41 -24.63
CA GLY A 6 -4.05 18.97 -23.45
C GLY A 6 -3.07 17.85 -23.81
N SER A 7 -1.83 17.97 -23.36
CA SER A 7 -0.77 16.98 -23.60
C SER A 7 -1.12 15.63 -22.95
N PRO A 8 -0.84 14.49 -23.59
CA PRO A 8 -1.04 13.19 -22.96
C PRO A 8 -0.03 13.00 -21.82
N LEU A 9 -0.51 12.54 -20.65
CA LEU A 9 0.34 12.13 -19.54
C LEU A 9 1.23 10.95 -19.97
N PRO A 10 2.48 10.85 -19.44
CA PRO A 10 3.38 9.76 -19.79
C PRO A 10 2.81 8.42 -19.34
N ARG A 11 2.65 7.48 -20.30
CA ARG A 11 2.31 6.08 -20.01
C ARG A 11 3.57 5.38 -19.51
N PHE A 12 3.62 5.06 -18.23
CA PHE A 12 4.65 4.15 -17.70
C PHE A 12 4.27 2.69 -18.04
N PRO A 13 5.22 1.87 -18.55
CA PRO A 13 4.96 0.44 -18.72
C PRO A 13 4.90 -0.27 -17.36
N PRO A 14 4.05 -1.31 -17.20
CA PRO A 14 3.93 -2.03 -15.94
C PRO A 14 5.19 -2.87 -15.63
N PRO A 15 5.79 -2.77 -14.42
CA PRO A 15 7.11 -3.33 -14.12
C PRO A 15 7.12 -4.82 -13.68
N TRP A 16 6.04 -5.59 -13.85
CA TRP A 16 5.84 -6.84 -13.08
C TRP A 16 6.06 -8.17 -13.83
N LYS A 17 6.77 -8.20 -14.97
CA LYS A 17 7.18 -9.48 -15.60
C LYS A 17 8.35 -10.14 -14.85
N SER A 18 8.15 -10.53 -13.59
CA SER A 18 8.96 -11.55 -12.89
C SER A 18 8.30 -11.87 -11.55
N VAL A 19 7.68 -13.04 -11.46
CA VAL A 19 7.03 -13.54 -10.24
C VAL A 19 8.12 -14.03 -9.28
N GLY A 20 8.33 -13.33 -8.18
CA GLY A 20 9.11 -13.79 -7.02
C GLY A 20 8.17 -14.00 -5.83
N SER A 21 8.29 -15.14 -5.17
CA SER A 21 7.51 -15.49 -3.97
C SER A 21 7.92 -14.60 -2.78
N ASP A 22 7.01 -13.75 -2.32
CA ASP A 22 7.25 -12.84 -1.21
C ASP A 22 7.19 -13.59 0.14
N THR A 23 8.33 -13.72 0.81
CA THR A 23 8.47 -14.55 2.02
C THR A 23 8.62 -13.74 3.30
N GLY A 24 8.63 -12.40 3.28
CA GLY A 24 8.74 -11.58 4.51
C GLY A 24 9.96 -11.93 5.39
N ALA A 25 11.01 -12.52 4.82
CA ALA A 25 12.17 -13.02 5.55
C ALA A 25 13.15 -11.88 5.88
N GLY A 26 12.86 -11.13 6.96
CA GLY A 26 13.70 -9.98 7.35
C GLY A 26 13.96 -9.82 8.86
N MET A 27 13.45 -10.70 9.73
CA MET A 27 13.62 -10.57 11.18
C MET A 27 14.40 -11.78 11.72
N ARG A 28 15.59 -11.55 12.29
CA ARG A 28 16.30 -12.54 13.10
C ARG A 28 16.58 -11.96 14.48
N ASP A 29 16.19 -12.73 15.49
CA ASP A 29 16.58 -12.61 16.89
C ASP A 29 18.07 -12.84 17.06
N ALA A 30 18.70 -12.13 18.00
CA ALA A 30 20.01 -12.50 18.53
C ALA A 30 20.07 -12.18 20.03
N GLY A 31 20.12 -13.24 20.83
CA GLY A 31 20.43 -13.21 22.26
C GLY A 31 21.84 -13.71 22.57
N CYS A 32 22.32 -13.24 23.72
CA CYS A 32 23.36 -13.75 24.64
C CYS A 32 24.88 -13.60 24.37
N VAL A 33 25.47 -12.78 25.27
CA VAL A 33 26.65 -12.93 26.16
C VAL A 33 28.04 -13.20 25.56
N GLU A 34 28.97 -12.24 25.78
CA GLU A 34 30.34 -12.53 26.24
C GLU A 34 31.02 -11.28 26.86
N THR A 35 32.10 -11.55 27.60
CA THR A 35 32.62 -10.90 28.82
C THR A 35 33.39 -9.56 28.68
N ALA A 36 33.38 -8.75 29.75
CA ALA A 36 34.09 -7.47 29.90
C ALA A 36 35.63 -7.62 29.96
N PRO A 37 36.42 -6.59 29.57
CA PRO A 37 36.91 -5.66 30.61
C PRO A 37 37.14 -4.18 30.19
N ALA A 38 37.44 -3.39 31.24
CA ALA A 38 38.14 -2.10 31.29
C ALA A 38 37.38 -0.81 30.88
N ARG A 39 37.04 -0.05 31.92
CA ARG A 39 36.44 1.28 31.92
C ARG A 39 37.34 2.31 31.23
N THR A 40 36.90 2.83 30.10
CA THR A 40 37.17 4.21 29.70
C THR A 40 35.84 4.95 29.68
N ASN A 41 35.75 6.06 30.39
CA ASN A 41 34.56 6.91 30.43
C ASN A 41 34.43 7.66 29.08
N ARG A 42 34.10 6.93 28.01
CA ARG A 42 33.50 7.50 26.81
C ARG A 42 32.02 7.64 27.11
N VAL A 43 31.51 8.87 27.05
CA VAL A 43 30.08 9.07 26.81
C VAL A 43 29.79 8.34 25.50
N ALA A 44 29.17 7.16 25.60
CA ALA A 44 28.72 6.44 24.43
C ALA A 44 27.70 7.34 23.74
N LEU A 45 28.00 7.74 22.51
CA LEU A 45 26.96 8.24 21.62
C LEU A 45 25.84 7.20 21.65
N PRO A 46 24.57 7.60 21.85
CA PRO A 46 23.47 6.66 21.71
C PRO A 46 23.64 5.94 20.37
N PRO A 47 23.35 4.63 20.28
CA PRO A 47 23.37 3.94 19.00
C PRO A 47 22.57 4.80 18.01
N PRO A 48 23.05 4.97 16.76
CA PRO A 48 22.33 5.79 15.79
C PRO A 48 20.88 5.30 15.81
N ALA A 49 19.95 6.22 16.11
CA ALA A 49 18.53 5.92 16.15
C ALA A 49 18.21 5.11 14.90
N GLN A 50 17.63 3.92 15.07
CA GLN A 50 17.38 2.96 14.00
C GLN A 50 16.95 3.70 12.73
N ASP A 51 17.78 3.61 11.69
CA ASP A 51 17.74 4.50 10.54
C ASP A 51 16.42 4.31 9.77
N MET A 52 15.44 5.19 10.02
CA MET A 52 14.13 5.21 9.36
C MET A 52 14.26 5.19 7.82
N PHE A 53 15.39 5.66 7.27
CA PHE A 53 15.71 5.64 5.84
C PHE A 53 16.08 4.26 5.27
N THR A 54 16.40 3.26 6.10
CA THR A 54 16.58 1.87 5.63
C THR A 54 15.28 1.09 5.49
N ASP A 55 14.23 1.50 6.22
CA ASP A 55 12.95 0.79 6.23
C ASP A 55 12.02 1.20 5.07
N VAL A 56 12.06 2.48 4.68
CA VAL A 56 11.35 2.98 3.47
C VAL A 56 11.82 2.26 2.21
N ARG A 57 13.13 1.98 2.09
CA ARG A 57 13.69 1.22 0.96
C ARG A 57 13.19 -0.22 0.87
N LYS A 58 12.75 -0.81 1.99
CA LYS A 58 12.16 -2.16 1.98
C LYS A 58 10.66 -2.16 1.66
N LEU A 59 9.94 -1.10 2.03
CA LEU A 59 8.53 -0.95 1.67
C LEU A 59 8.32 -0.93 0.15
N GLU A 60 9.21 -0.27 -0.59
CA GLU A 60 9.16 -0.23 -2.07
C GLU A 60 9.33 -1.61 -2.73
N HIS A 61 9.84 -2.60 -2.00
CA HIS A 61 9.95 -3.99 -2.45
C HIS A 61 8.73 -4.84 -2.08
N LEU A 62 7.81 -4.34 -1.26
CA LEU A 62 6.60 -5.05 -0.88
C LEU A 62 5.56 -4.98 -2.01
N ASP A 63 5.36 -6.09 -2.72
CA ASP A 63 4.47 -6.11 -3.89
C ASP A 63 3.02 -5.74 -3.52
N ALA A 64 2.56 -6.10 -2.33
CA ALA A 64 1.23 -5.72 -1.84
C ALA A 64 1.08 -4.19 -1.74
N TRP A 65 2.12 -3.49 -1.28
CA TRP A 65 2.13 -2.04 -1.20
C TRP A 65 2.20 -1.39 -2.58
N ARG A 66 3.07 -1.89 -3.48
CA ARG A 66 3.16 -1.39 -4.86
C ARG A 66 1.84 -1.52 -5.61
N CYS A 67 1.18 -2.67 -5.47
CA CYS A 67 -0.14 -2.89 -6.06
C CYS A 67 -1.20 -1.97 -5.44
N ALA A 68 -1.13 -1.71 -4.13
CA ALA A 68 -2.02 -0.78 -3.45
C ALA A 68 -1.79 0.69 -3.87
N GLN A 69 -0.54 1.08 -4.14
CA GLN A 69 -0.21 2.41 -4.69
C GLN A 69 -0.82 2.59 -6.08
N GLU A 70 -0.69 1.58 -6.95
CA GLU A 70 -1.32 1.60 -8.28
C GLU A 70 -2.84 1.66 -8.19
N LEU A 71 -3.45 0.86 -7.30
CA LEU A 71 -4.87 0.94 -7.01
C LEU A 71 -5.30 2.36 -6.61
N ALA A 72 -4.57 2.96 -5.66
CA ALA A 72 -4.88 4.31 -5.18
C ALA A 72 -4.78 5.35 -6.29
N TYR A 73 -3.74 5.26 -7.12
CA TYR A 73 -3.54 6.12 -8.27
C TYR A 73 -4.69 6.01 -9.29
N GLN A 74 -5.03 4.80 -9.72
CA GLN A 74 -6.08 4.58 -10.72
C GLN A 74 -7.46 4.97 -10.20
N ALA A 75 -7.78 4.64 -8.95
CA ALA A 75 -9.03 5.06 -8.31
C ALA A 75 -9.12 6.60 -8.24
N TYR A 76 -8.02 7.28 -7.93
CA TYR A 76 -7.98 8.74 -7.93
C TYR A 76 -8.22 9.31 -9.34
N LEU A 77 -7.61 8.73 -10.37
CA LEU A 77 -7.82 9.16 -11.76
C LEU A 77 -9.29 9.07 -12.18
N LEU A 78 -10.01 8.00 -11.81
CA LEU A 78 -11.45 7.90 -12.08
C LEU A 78 -12.20 9.13 -11.55
N THR A 79 -11.84 9.60 -10.35
CA THR A 79 -12.49 10.76 -9.72
C THR A 79 -12.17 12.12 -10.38
N LEU A 80 -11.18 12.18 -11.27
CA LEU A 80 -10.87 13.38 -12.05
C LEU A 80 -11.73 13.51 -13.30
N SER A 81 -12.54 12.48 -13.60
CA SER A 81 -13.45 12.50 -14.72
C SER A 81 -14.48 13.63 -14.61
N PRO A 82 -14.68 14.43 -15.68
CA PRO A 82 -15.70 15.48 -15.71
C PRO A 82 -17.12 14.95 -15.42
N GLN A 83 -17.40 13.70 -15.77
CA GLN A 83 -18.68 13.03 -15.53
C GLN A 83 -18.97 12.88 -14.04
N LEU A 84 -17.93 12.76 -13.20
CA LEU A 84 -18.08 12.67 -11.75
C LEU A 84 -18.09 14.03 -11.04
N SER A 85 -17.83 15.14 -11.74
CA SER A 85 -17.63 16.47 -11.14
C SER A 85 -18.75 16.96 -10.22
N LYS A 86 -19.98 16.42 -10.36
CA LYS A 86 -21.15 16.77 -9.53
C LYS A 86 -21.40 15.80 -8.36
N HIS A 87 -20.68 14.68 -8.31
CA HIS A 87 -20.85 13.61 -7.33
C HIS A 87 -19.81 13.71 -6.20
N PHE A 88 -19.70 14.89 -5.57
CA PHE A 88 -18.64 15.21 -4.61
C PHE A 88 -18.52 14.20 -3.46
N ALA A 89 -19.67 13.75 -2.91
CA ALA A 89 -19.68 12.77 -1.82
C ALA A 89 -19.10 11.41 -2.25
N LEU A 90 -19.44 10.94 -3.45
CA LEU A 90 -18.90 9.68 -3.98
C LEU A 90 -17.41 9.81 -4.29
N ILE A 91 -16.98 10.92 -4.89
CA ILE A 91 -15.57 11.22 -5.13
C ILE A 91 -14.77 11.19 -3.83
N ASP A 92 -15.25 11.86 -2.79
CA ASP A 92 -14.53 11.94 -1.51
C ASP A 92 -14.38 10.57 -0.87
N GLN A 93 -15.45 9.77 -0.83
CA GLN A 93 -15.40 8.41 -0.30
C GLN A 93 -14.43 7.50 -1.06
N ILE A 94 -14.45 7.55 -2.41
CA ILE A 94 -13.48 6.81 -3.24
C ILE A 94 -12.05 7.22 -2.93
N ARG A 95 -11.76 8.54 -2.89
CA ARG A 95 -10.40 9.04 -2.63
C ARG A 95 -9.89 8.66 -1.25
N ARG A 96 -10.73 8.82 -0.22
CA ARG A 96 -10.39 8.48 1.16
C ARG A 96 -10.10 7.00 1.32
N ALA A 97 -11.01 6.14 0.84
CA ALA A 97 -10.84 4.70 0.89
C ALA A 97 -9.58 4.27 0.12
N ALA A 98 -9.38 4.77 -1.10
CA ALA A 98 -8.26 4.43 -1.96
C ALA A 98 -6.90 4.83 -1.38
N LEU A 99 -6.73 6.08 -0.94
CA LEU A 99 -5.47 6.56 -0.36
C LEU A 99 -5.16 5.89 0.99
N SER A 100 -6.19 5.46 1.73
CA SER A 100 -6.05 4.74 2.99
C SER A 100 -5.40 3.36 2.83
N VAL A 101 -5.60 2.67 1.69
CA VAL A 101 -5.08 1.31 1.49
C VAL A 101 -3.54 1.26 1.57
N PRO A 102 -2.77 1.93 0.69
CA PRO A 102 -1.31 1.89 0.78
C PRO A 102 -0.78 2.60 2.02
N ALA A 103 -1.46 3.64 2.53
CA ALA A 103 -1.05 4.36 3.73
C ALA A 103 -1.02 3.45 4.97
N ASN A 104 -2.06 2.63 5.18
CA ASN A 104 -2.11 1.71 6.31
C ASN A 104 -1.13 0.54 6.18
N ILE A 105 -0.83 0.09 4.95
CA ILE A 105 0.23 -0.90 4.71
C ILE A 105 1.59 -0.29 5.12
N ALA A 106 1.87 0.94 4.68
CA ALA A 106 3.11 1.64 4.99
C ALA A 106 3.26 1.92 6.48
N GLU A 107 2.21 2.43 7.14
CA GLU A 107 2.21 2.71 8.58
C GLU A 107 2.43 1.43 9.38
N GLY A 108 1.71 0.35 9.05
CA GLY A 108 1.90 -0.94 9.71
C GLY A 108 3.32 -1.49 9.54
N TYR A 109 3.90 -1.32 8.36
CA TYR A 109 5.26 -1.76 8.03
C TYR A 109 6.31 -0.97 8.84
N ALA A 110 6.21 0.36 8.84
CA ALA A 110 7.19 1.26 9.47
C ALA A 110 7.28 1.13 11.00
N LEU A 111 6.25 0.57 11.65
CA LEU A 111 6.26 0.32 13.09
C LEU A 111 7.11 -0.89 13.50
N GLY A 112 7.74 -1.60 12.55
CA GLY A 112 8.86 -2.53 12.78
C GLY A 112 8.51 -3.83 13.49
N THR A 113 7.23 -4.12 13.71
CA THR A 113 6.76 -5.19 14.60
C THR A 113 5.59 -5.94 13.98
N THR A 114 5.62 -7.29 13.99
CA THR A 114 4.62 -8.13 13.30
C THR A 114 3.16 -7.85 13.72
N PRO A 115 2.82 -7.69 15.01
CA PRO A 115 1.45 -7.33 15.41
C PRO A 115 0.97 -5.99 14.85
N GLN A 116 1.84 -4.98 14.79
CA GLN A 116 1.53 -3.65 14.24
C GLN A 116 1.36 -3.74 12.73
N PHE A 117 2.21 -4.52 12.05
CA PHE A 117 2.06 -4.72 10.61
C PHE A 117 0.75 -5.45 10.28
N LEU A 118 0.42 -6.52 11.02
CA LEU A 118 -0.87 -7.21 10.90
C LEU A 118 -2.06 -6.28 11.15
N ARG A 119 -1.96 -5.34 12.09
CA ARG A 119 -2.98 -4.32 12.33
C ARG A 119 -3.15 -3.42 11.10
N GLY A 120 -2.05 -2.86 10.56
CA GLY A 120 -2.07 -2.04 9.35
C GLY A 120 -2.67 -2.77 8.16
N LEU A 121 -2.28 -4.03 7.93
CA LEU A 121 -2.83 -4.87 6.87
C LEU A 121 -4.34 -5.11 7.00
N LYS A 122 -4.85 -5.31 8.22
CA LYS A 122 -6.29 -5.47 8.47
C LYS A 122 -7.07 -4.19 8.17
N ILE A 123 -6.53 -3.04 8.54
CA ILE A 123 -7.16 -1.74 8.24
C ILE A 123 -7.15 -1.50 6.73
N ALA A 124 -6.02 -1.75 6.05
CA ALA A 124 -5.90 -1.65 4.61
C ALA A 124 -6.91 -2.56 3.87
N LEU A 125 -7.10 -3.80 4.36
CA LEU A 125 -8.11 -4.72 3.82
C LEU A 125 -9.54 -4.17 3.96
N GLY A 126 -9.85 -3.55 5.10
CA GLY A 126 -11.14 -2.87 5.32
C GLY A 126 -11.35 -1.73 4.33
N SER A 127 -10.39 -0.80 4.23
CA SER A 127 -10.47 0.32 3.28
C SER A 127 -10.57 -0.13 1.82
N ASN A 128 -9.88 -1.22 1.43
CA ASN A 128 -9.97 -1.74 0.07
C ASN A 128 -11.35 -2.36 -0.23
N THR A 129 -11.96 -3.03 0.75
CA THR A 129 -13.31 -3.59 0.62
C THR A 129 -14.37 -2.50 0.52
N GLU A 130 -14.19 -1.40 1.26
CA GLU A 130 -15.00 -0.19 1.15
C GLU A 130 -14.85 0.46 -0.24
N LEU A 131 -13.62 0.64 -0.72
CA LEU A 131 -13.36 1.14 -2.08
C LEU A 131 -14.03 0.28 -3.15
N TYR A 132 -13.86 -1.06 -3.08
CA TYR A 132 -14.52 -2.00 -4.00
C TYR A 132 -16.04 -1.77 -4.01
N SER A 133 -16.64 -1.59 -2.83
CA SER A 133 -18.08 -1.37 -2.71
C SER A 133 -18.53 -0.08 -3.40
N HIS A 134 -17.77 1.01 -3.26
CA HIS A 134 -18.04 2.26 -3.97
C HIS A 134 -17.86 2.14 -5.49
N LEU A 135 -16.82 1.44 -5.95
CA LEU A 135 -16.58 1.20 -7.38
C LEU A 135 -17.66 0.31 -8.00
N ALA A 136 -18.16 -0.70 -7.27
CA ALA A 136 -19.27 -1.52 -7.73
C ALA A 136 -20.57 -0.71 -7.88
N VAL A 137 -20.83 0.24 -6.97
CA VAL A 137 -21.95 1.18 -7.14
C VAL A 137 -21.71 2.10 -8.34
N LEU A 138 -20.50 2.64 -8.50
CA LEU A 138 -20.14 3.50 -9.62
C LEU A 138 -20.34 2.80 -10.97
N ALA A 139 -19.94 1.53 -11.09
CA ALA A 139 -20.17 0.73 -12.29
C ALA A 139 -21.66 0.57 -12.62
N ARG A 140 -22.52 0.41 -11.60
CA ARG A 140 -23.98 0.29 -11.78
C ARG A 140 -24.66 1.60 -12.14
N LEU A 141 -24.08 2.73 -11.76
CA LEU A 141 -24.58 4.06 -12.12
C LEU A 141 -24.23 4.44 -13.55
N ASP A 142 -23.33 3.69 -14.21
CA ASP A 142 -22.93 3.89 -15.61
C ASP A 142 -22.47 5.34 -15.91
N LEU A 143 -21.80 5.95 -14.93
CA LEU A 143 -21.30 7.33 -15.04
C LEU A 143 -19.95 7.43 -15.78
N LEU A 144 -19.24 6.31 -15.89
CA LEU A 144 -17.94 6.16 -16.53
C LEU A 144 -17.95 4.90 -17.42
N PRO A 145 -17.05 4.81 -18.42
CA PRO A 145 -16.89 3.60 -19.19
C PRO A 145 -16.68 2.38 -18.27
N THR A 146 -17.47 1.34 -18.52
CA THR A 146 -17.49 0.11 -17.72
C THR A 146 -16.07 -0.46 -17.59
N ASP A 147 -15.32 -0.55 -18.69
CA ASP A 147 -13.96 -1.09 -18.72
C ASP A 147 -12.98 -0.36 -17.79
N ASP A 148 -13.11 0.98 -17.67
CA ASP A 148 -12.26 1.78 -16.79
C ASP A 148 -12.52 1.44 -15.32
N VAL A 149 -13.80 1.33 -14.93
CA VAL A 149 -14.18 0.99 -13.56
C VAL A 149 -13.81 -0.45 -13.22
N HIS A 150 -14.06 -1.39 -14.15
CA HIS A 150 -13.71 -2.80 -13.97
C HIS A 150 -12.20 -3.02 -13.82
N THR A 151 -11.38 -2.28 -14.56
CA THR A 151 -9.92 -2.31 -14.41
C THR A 151 -9.49 -1.98 -12.97
N VAL A 152 -10.12 -0.98 -12.34
CA VAL A 152 -9.82 -0.63 -10.94
C VAL A 152 -10.39 -1.65 -9.96
N ILE A 153 -11.56 -2.22 -10.24
CA ILE A 153 -12.11 -3.32 -9.45
C ILE A 153 -11.20 -4.55 -9.45
N ASP A 154 -10.58 -4.88 -10.58
CA ASP A 154 -9.62 -5.99 -10.66
C ASP A 154 -8.36 -5.71 -9.84
N LEU A 155 -7.91 -4.46 -9.78
CA LEU A 155 -6.85 -4.04 -8.87
C LEU A 155 -7.27 -4.19 -7.40
N CYS A 156 -8.50 -3.83 -7.03
CA CYS A 156 -9.03 -4.09 -5.68
C CYS A 156 -8.90 -5.57 -5.32
N ASN A 157 -9.40 -6.46 -6.19
CA ASN A 157 -9.37 -7.90 -5.98
C ASN A 157 -7.95 -8.43 -5.81
N ARG A 158 -7.00 -7.95 -6.64
CA ARG A 158 -5.59 -8.31 -6.54
C ARG A 158 -4.98 -7.88 -5.20
N VAL A 159 -5.21 -6.64 -4.78
CA VAL A 159 -4.71 -6.12 -3.50
C VAL A 159 -5.33 -6.88 -2.31
N ILE A 160 -6.62 -7.24 -2.37
CA ILE A 160 -7.28 -8.09 -1.36
C ILE A 160 -6.55 -9.43 -1.24
N ALA A 161 -6.34 -10.12 -2.37
CA ALA A 161 -5.70 -11.43 -2.38
C ALA A 161 -4.28 -11.38 -1.80
N MET A 162 -3.48 -10.38 -2.20
CA MET A 162 -2.11 -10.19 -1.71
C MET A 162 -2.09 -9.87 -0.21
N THR A 163 -2.98 -8.98 0.24
CA THR A 163 -3.09 -8.58 1.66
C THR A 163 -3.49 -9.77 2.53
N ILE A 164 -4.48 -10.57 2.11
CA ILE A 164 -4.90 -11.78 2.82
C ILE A 164 -3.77 -12.81 2.87
N GLY A 165 -3.06 -13.02 1.76
CA GLY A 165 -1.91 -13.93 1.70
C GLY A 165 -0.82 -13.53 2.70
N LEU A 166 -0.51 -12.24 2.77
CA LEU A 166 0.49 -11.69 3.69
C LEU A 166 0.05 -11.81 5.15
N ILE A 167 -1.21 -11.47 5.47
CA ILE A 167 -1.78 -11.66 6.81
C ILE A 167 -1.66 -13.12 7.25
N ARG A 168 -2.01 -14.07 6.38
CA ARG A 168 -1.92 -15.51 6.67
C ARG A 168 -0.47 -15.91 6.94
N ASN A 169 0.47 -15.51 6.09
CA ASN A 169 1.88 -15.86 6.25
C ASN A 169 2.47 -15.36 7.58
N LEU A 170 2.24 -14.08 7.89
CA LEU A 170 2.74 -13.44 9.12
C LEU A 170 2.08 -13.99 10.38
N SER A 171 0.82 -14.43 10.30
CA SER A 171 0.11 -15.04 11.44
C SER A 171 0.63 -16.44 11.75
N HIS A 172 0.97 -17.25 10.73
CA HIS A 172 1.52 -18.59 10.94
C HIS A 172 2.92 -18.54 11.58
N ARG A 173 3.76 -17.56 11.22
CA ARG A 173 5.09 -17.38 11.84
C ARG A 173 5.06 -16.97 13.31
N ARG A 174 3.89 -16.59 13.83
CA ARG A 174 3.65 -16.26 15.25
C ARG A 174 3.19 -17.47 16.09
N SER A 175 2.85 -18.59 15.44
CA SER A 175 2.35 -19.83 16.06
C SER A 175 3.52 -20.78 16.32
#